data_AF-A0A803U1Q3-F1
#
_entry.id   AF-A0A803U1Q3-F1
#
_cell.length_a   1.000
_cell.length_b   1.000
_cell.length_c   1.000
_cell.angle_alpha   90.00
_cell.angle_beta   90.00
_cell.angle_gamma   90.00
#
_symmetry.space_group_name_H-M   'P 1'
#
loop_
_entity.id
_entity.type
_entity.pdbx_description
1 polymer ?
#
loop_
_entity_poly.entity_id
_entity_poly.type
_entity_poly.pdbx_seq_one_letter_code
_entity_poly.pdbx_strand_id
1 'polypeptide(L)'
;MLRILQSKGKEHLITVVSPADAIIGKYILDIETRPESCSPGRNFFYVLFNPWCKDDSTFLPGDAQKNEYVLNHIGTLYTLANVPGSEWTYGQFEEGILDCCLYLLDKSKLVAKERRDPVKITRAMSALVNKEDDEGVLEGKWKLKKSCDGHTCPHSWKGSVPILNEYYKTKKPVKYAQCWVFSGVLTTILRCLGIPTRSVTTYDAGVDKDGNLKIEHPDDTVWNFHVWNDVWMKRPDLPDGHDGWQAVDGTNQKPSLGIYRCGPASLKAIKKGEIDLDYDTRFLFAAVNAEYTVKIGTRIITRSLCEGKPFENIMDDYKFPEGSIERTKALELAKSLPIPKNDLAQTYGQSHLEELNQTK
;
A
#
# COMPACT_ATOMS: atom_id res chain seq x y z
N MET A 1 -21.46 11.73 19.24
CA MET A 1 -22.75 11.86 19.98
C MET A 1 -22.71 10.96 21.20
N LEU A 2 -23.12 11.44 22.37
CA LEU A 2 -23.23 10.65 23.61
C LEU A 2 -24.71 10.56 24.01
N ARG A 3 -25.18 9.37 24.39
CA ARG A 3 -26.55 9.13 24.86
C ARG A 3 -26.56 8.17 26.04
N ILE A 4 -27.41 8.42 27.04
CA ILE A 4 -27.67 7.46 28.13
C ILE A 4 -28.73 6.47 27.64
N LEU A 5 -28.42 5.18 27.67
CA LEU A 5 -29.35 4.10 27.31
C LEU A 5 -30.14 3.60 28.51
N GLN A 6 -29.46 3.47 29.66
CA GLN A 6 -30.05 2.92 30.88
C GLN A 6 -29.39 3.54 32.11
N SER A 7 -30.18 3.74 33.16
CA SER A 7 -29.72 4.18 34.46
C SER A 7 -30.23 3.22 35.54
N LYS A 8 -29.34 2.74 36.40
CA LYS A 8 -29.68 1.92 37.57
C LYS A 8 -28.91 2.44 38.78
N GLY A 9 -29.56 3.27 39.60
CA GLY A 9 -28.91 3.90 40.75
C GLY A 9 -27.77 4.82 40.30
N LYS A 10 -26.52 4.48 40.70
CA LYS A 10 -25.30 5.22 40.34
C LYS A 10 -24.62 4.72 39.05
N GLU A 11 -25.17 3.69 38.42
CA GLU A 11 -24.62 3.11 37.19
C GLU A 11 -25.40 3.60 35.97
N HIS A 12 -24.67 4.08 34.96
CA HIS A 12 -25.24 4.55 33.69
C HIS A 12 -24.60 3.81 32.53
N LEU A 13 -25.42 3.18 31.70
CA LEU A 13 -25.00 2.66 30.41
C LEU A 13 -25.11 3.78 29.38
N ILE A 14 -23.98 4.14 28.77
CA ILE A 14 -23.90 5.19 27.75
C ILE A 14 -23.49 4.61 26.39
N THR A 15 -23.99 5.22 25.33
CA THR A 15 -23.51 5.03 23.96
C THR A 15 -22.73 6.24 23.53
N VAL A 16 -21.56 6.03 22.97
CA VAL A 16 -20.72 7.05 22.34
C VAL A 16 -20.54 6.69 20.87
N VAL A 17 -20.82 7.65 19.98
CA VAL A 17 -20.69 7.51 18.53
C VAL A 17 -19.68 8.55 18.03
N SER A 18 -18.58 8.08 17.44
CA SER A 18 -17.62 8.92 16.72
C SER A 18 -18.17 9.25 15.31
N PRO A 19 -17.76 10.37 14.70
CA PRO A 19 -18.03 10.58 13.28
C PRO A 19 -17.28 9.54 12.43
N ALA A 20 -17.79 9.26 11.22
CA ALA A 20 -17.19 8.30 10.29
C ALA A 20 -15.83 8.79 9.73
N ASP A 21 -15.58 10.10 9.78
CA ASP A 21 -14.29 10.73 9.42
C ASP A 21 -13.46 11.08 10.67
N ALA A 22 -13.65 10.36 11.78
CA ALA A 22 -12.79 10.54 12.95
C ALA A 22 -11.32 10.30 12.59
N ILE A 23 -10.42 11.10 13.16
CA ILE A 23 -8.98 10.87 13.03
C ILE A 23 -8.66 9.51 13.63
N ILE A 24 -7.89 8.67 12.94
CA ILE A 24 -7.44 7.40 13.51
C ILE A 24 -6.29 7.62 14.49
N GLY A 25 -6.18 6.75 15.49
CA GLY A 25 -5.09 6.77 16.46
C GLY A 25 -5.52 6.42 17.88
N LYS A 26 -4.63 6.71 18.82
CA LYS A 26 -4.87 6.51 20.26
C LYS A 26 -5.50 7.77 20.85
N TYR A 27 -6.68 7.62 21.43
CA TYR A 27 -7.44 8.67 22.11
C TYR A 27 -7.34 8.52 23.62
N ILE A 28 -7.25 9.64 24.33
CA ILE A 28 -7.43 9.67 25.78
C ILE A 28 -8.92 9.93 26.06
N LEU A 29 -9.48 9.22 27.04
CA LEU A 29 -10.85 9.33 27.50
C LEU A 29 -10.85 9.97 28.90
N ASP A 30 -11.35 11.19 28.99
CA ASP A 30 -11.59 11.88 30.26
C ASP A 30 -13.09 12.07 30.49
N ILE A 31 -13.51 11.93 31.75
CA ILE A 31 -14.91 12.14 32.17
C ILE A 31 -14.95 13.37 33.07
N GLU A 32 -15.50 14.45 32.52
CA GLU A 32 -15.74 15.67 33.28
C GLU A 32 -17.16 15.66 33.83
N THR A 33 -17.29 15.52 35.15
CA THR A 33 -18.55 15.84 35.85
C THR A 33 -18.40 17.23 36.48
N ARG A 34 -19.44 18.05 36.53
CA ARG A 34 -19.37 19.30 37.31
C ARG A 34 -19.90 18.99 38.71
N PRO A 35 -19.12 19.19 39.80
CA PRO A 35 -17.89 19.98 39.91
C PRO A 35 -16.55 19.20 39.88
N GLU A 36 -16.53 17.88 39.68
CA GLU A 36 -15.32 17.04 39.81
C GLU A 36 -14.95 16.30 38.50
N SER A 37 -13.69 16.40 38.08
CA SER A 37 -13.14 15.57 36.99
C SER A 37 -12.62 14.23 37.54
N CYS A 38 -12.97 13.11 36.89
CA CYS A 38 -12.35 11.82 37.19
C CYS A 38 -11.81 11.16 35.90
N SER A 39 -10.59 10.64 35.96
CA SER A 39 -10.02 9.84 34.87
C SER A 39 -10.23 8.35 35.19
N PRO A 40 -10.89 7.57 34.31
CA PRO A 40 -11.03 6.14 34.52
C PRO A 40 -9.66 5.44 34.43
N GLY A 41 -9.44 4.37 35.20
CA GLY A 41 -8.12 3.71 35.32
C GLY A 41 -7.48 3.25 34.01
N ARG A 42 -8.28 2.93 32.97
CA ARG A 42 -7.82 2.80 31.58
C ARG A 42 -8.49 3.88 30.75
N ASN A 43 -7.82 5.02 30.63
CA ASN A 43 -8.33 6.23 30.01
C ASN A 43 -7.94 6.35 28.53
N PHE A 44 -7.84 5.25 27.78
CA PHE A 44 -7.58 5.36 26.35
C PHE A 44 -8.28 4.29 25.52
N PHE A 45 -8.56 4.62 24.27
CA PHE A 45 -9.09 3.70 23.26
C PHE A 45 -8.44 4.00 21.90
N TYR A 46 -8.54 3.06 20.97
CA TYR A 46 -8.05 3.23 19.61
C TYR A 46 -9.23 3.46 18.68
N VAL A 47 -9.07 4.40 17.75
CA VAL A 47 -9.97 4.61 16.62
C VAL A 47 -9.20 4.22 15.37
N LEU A 48 -9.78 3.36 14.54
CA LEU A 48 -9.23 2.89 13.26
C LEU A 48 -10.23 3.21 12.14
N PHE A 49 -9.82 3.03 10.89
CA PHE A 49 -10.76 3.04 9.77
C PHE A 49 -11.80 1.93 9.94
N ASN A 50 -13.01 2.17 9.42
CA ASN A 50 -14.13 1.26 9.57
C ASN A 50 -14.73 0.82 8.22
N PRO A 51 -14.20 -0.27 7.62
CA PRO A 51 -14.72 -0.84 6.37
C PRO A 51 -16.16 -1.34 6.43
N TRP A 52 -16.79 -1.40 7.62
CA TRP A 52 -18.20 -1.79 7.80
C TRP A 52 -19.14 -0.58 7.82
N CYS A 53 -18.63 0.64 8.00
CA CYS A 53 -19.44 1.86 8.05
C CYS A 53 -19.60 2.44 6.65
N LYS A 54 -20.84 2.55 6.14
CA LYS A 54 -21.14 3.08 4.78
C LYS A 54 -20.63 4.51 4.53
N ASP A 55 -20.57 5.29 5.61
CA ASP A 55 -20.14 6.69 5.58
C ASP A 55 -18.62 6.84 5.64
N ASP A 56 -17.89 5.77 5.99
CA ASP A 56 -16.43 5.74 6.00
C ASP A 56 -15.88 5.71 4.56
N SER A 57 -14.73 6.34 4.34
CA SER A 57 -14.05 6.38 3.04
C SER A 57 -13.46 5.03 2.64
N THR A 58 -13.32 4.10 3.59
CA THR A 58 -12.82 2.73 3.40
C THR A 58 -13.92 1.66 3.34
N PHE A 59 -15.20 2.07 3.29
CA PHE A 59 -16.33 1.14 3.26
C PHE A 59 -16.20 0.08 2.15
N LEU A 60 -16.20 -1.19 2.54
CA LEU A 60 -16.10 -2.33 1.62
C LEU A 60 -17.39 -3.17 1.69
N PRO A 61 -18.22 -3.19 0.63
CA PRO A 61 -19.55 -3.80 0.73
C PRO A 61 -19.52 -5.31 0.96
N GLY A 62 -18.59 -6.05 0.35
CA GLY A 62 -18.57 -7.53 0.40
C GLY A 62 -18.03 -8.10 1.71
N ASP A 63 -18.80 -8.97 2.39
CA ASP A 63 -18.37 -9.62 3.64
C ASP A 63 -17.17 -10.56 3.45
N ALA A 64 -17.17 -11.37 2.37
CA ALA A 64 -16.02 -12.19 2.02
C ALA A 64 -14.77 -11.33 1.74
N GLN A 65 -14.94 -10.16 1.13
CA GLN A 65 -13.84 -9.24 0.86
C GLN A 65 -13.33 -8.59 2.14
N LYS A 66 -14.19 -8.20 3.08
CA LYS A 66 -13.76 -7.69 4.40
C LYS A 66 -13.01 -8.76 5.19
N ASN A 67 -13.49 -10.01 5.16
CA ASN A 67 -12.78 -11.12 5.79
C ASN A 67 -11.39 -11.31 5.20
N GLU A 68 -11.22 -11.28 3.87
CA GLU A 68 -9.91 -11.47 3.26
C GLU A 68 -9.00 -10.24 3.38
N TYR A 69 -9.51 -9.05 3.10
CA TYR A 69 -8.69 -7.84 2.90
C TYR A 69 -8.50 -7.00 4.16
N VAL A 70 -9.18 -7.34 5.26
CA VAL A 70 -9.04 -6.68 6.57
C VAL A 70 -8.68 -7.70 7.65
N LEU A 71 -9.47 -8.77 7.79
CA LEU A 71 -9.37 -9.69 8.93
C LEU A 71 -8.40 -10.87 8.72
N ASN A 72 -8.16 -11.29 7.48
CA ASN A 72 -7.26 -12.41 7.24
C ASN A 72 -5.82 -11.95 7.54
N HIS A 73 -5.13 -12.66 8.42
CA HIS A 73 -3.77 -12.36 8.86
C HIS A 73 -2.74 -13.29 8.20
N ILE A 74 -3.19 -14.17 7.29
CA ILE A 74 -2.35 -15.08 6.51
C ILE A 74 -2.64 -14.83 5.03
N GLY A 75 -1.60 -14.43 4.29
CA GLY A 75 -1.64 -14.17 2.86
C GLY A 75 -0.87 -15.19 2.04
N THR A 76 -0.89 -14.96 0.73
CA THR A 76 -0.06 -15.68 -0.24
C THR A 76 0.61 -14.66 -1.13
N LEU A 77 1.93 -14.71 -1.22
CA LEU A 77 2.73 -13.86 -2.09
C LEU A 77 3.26 -14.69 -3.25
N TYR A 78 3.07 -14.18 -4.47
CA TYR A 78 3.50 -14.85 -5.69
C TYR A 78 4.77 -14.16 -6.19
N THR A 79 5.78 -14.94 -6.51
CA THR A 79 7.06 -14.43 -7.03
C THR A 79 7.21 -14.86 -8.48
N LEU A 80 8.14 -15.76 -8.79
CA LEU A 80 8.40 -16.23 -10.14
C LEU A 80 7.22 -17.00 -10.73
N ALA A 81 7.02 -16.91 -12.05
CA ALA A 81 5.79 -17.37 -12.71
C ALA A 81 5.48 -18.86 -12.56
N ASN A 82 6.53 -19.67 -12.38
CA ASN A 82 6.49 -21.12 -12.26
C ASN A 82 6.71 -21.60 -10.81
N VAL A 83 6.67 -20.67 -9.84
CA VAL A 83 6.85 -20.97 -8.42
C VAL A 83 5.48 -20.85 -7.74
N PRO A 84 5.05 -21.85 -6.95
CA PRO A 84 3.85 -21.74 -6.14
C PRO A 84 3.91 -20.51 -5.22
N GLY A 85 2.74 -19.92 -4.96
CA GLY A 85 2.64 -18.83 -3.98
C GLY A 85 3.18 -19.27 -2.62
N SER A 86 3.96 -18.40 -1.98
CA SER A 86 4.46 -18.62 -0.62
C SER A 86 3.51 -18.02 0.39
N GLU A 87 3.23 -18.74 1.47
CA GLU A 87 2.48 -18.19 2.60
C GLU A 87 3.25 -17.03 3.23
N TRP A 88 2.51 -16.00 3.66
CA TRP A 88 3.05 -14.87 4.39
C TRP A 88 2.15 -14.54 5.58
N THR A 89 2.71 -14.56 6.80
CA THR A 89 1.99 -14.12 8.00
C THR A 89 1.99 -12.60 8.07
N TYR A 90 0.87 -11.96 7.74
CA TYR A 90 0.69 -10.52 7.96
C TYR A 90 0.70 -10.20 9.45
N GLY A 91 -0.04 -10.96 10.26
CA GLY A 91 -0.02 -10.88 11.71
C GLY A 91 -0.42 -9.52 12.29
N GLN A 92 -1.36 -8.81 11.67
CA GLN A 92 -1.78 -7.46 12.09
C GLN A 92 -2.41 -7.39 13.50
N PHE A 93 -2.76 -8.54 14.10
CA PHE A 93 -3.32 -8.64 15.46
C PHE A 93 -2.30 -9.11 16.51
N GLU A 94 -1.06 -9.39 16.10
CA GLU A 94 -0.01 -9.81 17.02
C GLU A 94 0.43 -8.65 17.94
N GLU A 95 1.00 -9.02 19.09
CA GLU A 95 1.49 -8.06 20.08
C GLU A 95 2.52 -7.09 19.47
N GLY A 96 2.36 -5.80 19.79
CA GLY A 96 3.26 -4.73 19.35
C GLY A 96 3.02 -4.21 17.92
N ILE A 97 2.23 -4.91 17.10
CA ILE A 97 2.04 -4.52 15.69
C ILE A 97 1.21 -3.23 15.56
N LEU A 98 0.10 -3.11 16.29
CA LEU A 98 -0.68 -1.87 16.30
C LEU A 98 0.14 -0.68 16.82
N ASP A 99 0.92 -0.87 17.89
CA ASP A 99 1.78 0.19 18.43
C ASP A 99 2.86 0.62 17.42
N CYS A 100 3.43 -0.33 16.67
CA CYS A 100 4.35 -0.02 15.57
C CYS A 100 3.66 0.79 14.46
N CYS A 101 2.45 0.39 14.05
CA CYS A 101 1.70 1.11 13.01
C CYS A 101 1.32 2.53 13.46
N LEU A 102 0.94 2.72 14.72
CA LEU A 102 0.66 4.04 15.29
C LEU A 102 1.92 4.89 15.42
N TYR A 103 3.06 4.28 15.75
CA TYR A 103 4.34 4.97 15.72
C TYR A 103 4.74 5.43 14.31
N LEU A 104 4.49 4.60 13.28
CA LEU A 104 4.66 5.03 11.88
C LEU A 104 3.71 6.17 11.52
N LEU A 105 2.46 6.12 11.99
CA LEU A 105 1.51 7.23 11.83
C LEU A 105 2.03 8.53 12.47
N ASP A 106 2.68 8.46 13.64
CA ASP A 106 3.33 9.62 14.25
C ASP A 106 4.56 10.09 13.47
N LYS A 107 5.35 9.14 12.96
CA LYS A 107 6.55 9.41 12.15
C LYS A 107 6.22 10.02 10.77
N SER A 108 5.01 9.82 10.25
CA SER A 108 4.55 10.32 8.96
C SER A 108 4.53 11.84 8.81
N LYS A 109 4.62 12.58 9.93
CA LYS A 109 4.48 14.05 9.99
C LYS A 109 3.16 14.58 9.42
N LEU A 110 2.17 13.71 9.17
CA LEU A 110 0.82 14.11 8.80
C LEU A 110 0.21 14.94 9.92
N VAL A 111 -0.35 16.10 9.58
CA VAL A 111 -1.06 16.90 10.57
C VAL A 111 -2.33 16.16 10.99
N ALA A 112 -2.81 16.40 12.22
CA ALA A 112 -3.90 15.62 12.80
C ALA A 112 -5.11 15.46 11.87
N LYS A 113 -5.53 16.52 11.16
CA LYS A 113 -6.67 16.48 10.23
C LYS A 113 -6.49 15.54 9.04
N GLU A 114 -5.25 15.26 8.61
CA GLU A 114 -4.93 14.38 7.49
C GLU A 114 -4.97 12.91 7.91
N ARG A 115 -4.89 12.62 9.21
CA ARG A 115 -4.99 11.26 9.75
C ARG A 115 -6.42 10.69 9.76
N ARG A 116 -7.38 11.40 9.17
CA ARG A 116 -8.71 10.86 8.82
C ARG A 116 -8.81 10.40 7.36
N ASP A 117 -7.80 10.73 6.54
CA ASP A 117 -7.83 10.55 5.09
C ASP A 117 -6.99 9.32 4.70
N PRO A 118 -7.61 8.24 4.20
CA PRO A 118 -6.88 7.04 3.81
C PRO A 118 -5.94 7.29 2.62
N VAL A 119 -6.23 8.27 1.75
CA VAL A 119 -5.34 8.64 0.63
C VAL A 119 -4.01 9.16 1.17
N LYS A 120 -4.05 10.07 2.14
CA LYS A 120 -2.86 10.66 2.76
C LYS A 120 -2.09 9.64 3.60
N ILE A 121 -2.80 8.83 4.39
CA ILE A 121 -2.18 7.78 5.21
C ILE A 121 -1.49 6.76 4.30
N THR A 122 -2.17 6.23 3.30
CA THR A 122 -1.58 5.23 2.42
C THR A 122 -0.36 5.75 1.67
N ARG A 123 -0.43 6.99 1.15
CA ARG A 123 0.73 7.62 0.49
C ARG A 123 1.91 7.77 1.46
N ALA A 124 1.67 8.17 2.70
CA ALA A 124 2.72 8.26 3.72
C ALA A 124 3.30 6.89 4.10
N MET A 125 2.47 5.86 4.24
CA MET A 125 2.93 4.50 4.56
C MET A 125 3.74 3.86 3.42
N SER A 126 3.44 4.19 2.16
CA SER A 126 4.27 3.78 1.02
C SER A 126 5.69 4.37 1.06
N ALA A 127 5.85 5.56 1.64
CA ALA A 127 7.16 6.14 1.90
C ALA A 127 7.84 5.48 3.11
N LEU A 128 7.11 5.39 4.23
CA LEU A 128 7.68 4.93 5.50
C LEU A 128 8.01 3.44 5.56
N VAL A 129 7.51 2.63 4.63
CA VAL A 129 7.89 1.22 4.58
C VAL A 129 9.30 1.02 4.03
N ASN A 130 9.85 1.99 3.28
CA ASN A 130 11.23 1.96 2.79
C ASN A 130 12.13 2.99 3.49
N LYS A 131 13.44 2.76 3.45
CA LYS A 131 14.39 3.56 4.25
C LYS A 131 14.75 4.93 3.68
N GLU A 132 14.57 5.17 2.36
CA GLU A 132 15.42 6.09 1.59
C GLU A 132 15.44 7.53 2.11
N ASP A 133 14.29 8.07 2.50
CA ASP A 133 14.17 9.48 2.88
C ASP A 133 13.93 9.70 4.39
N ASP A 134 13.20 8.78 5.03
CA ASP A 134 12.67 8.96 6.38
C ASP A 134 13.17 7.89 7.38
N GLU A 135 14.20 7.09 7.04
CA GLU A 135 14.66 5.96 7.87
C GLU A 135 13.48 5.02 8.22
N GLY A 136 12.69 4.68 7.20
CA GLY A 136 11.52 3.81 7.30
C GLY A 136 11.86 2.35 7.61
N VAL A 137 10.87 1.47 7.46
CA VAL A 137 10.89 0.11 8.04
C VAL A 137 11.97 -0.77 7.43
N LEU A 138 12.11 -0.80 6.11
CA LEU A 138 12.90 -1.79 5.39
C LEU A 138 14.02 -1.16 4.57
N GLU A 139 15.16 -1.84 4.59
CA GLU A 139 16.26 -1.59 3.67
C GLU A 139 16.24 -2.56 2.49
N GLY A 140 16.04 -2.03 1.28
CA GLY A 140 16.02 -2.82 0.05
C GLY A 140 17.41 -3.35 -0.33
N LYS A 141 17.48 -4.59 -0.83
CA LYS A 141 18.70 -5.17 -1.41
C LYS A 141 18.40 -6.23 -2.46
N TRP A 142 18.78 -5.94 -3.71
CA TRP A 142 18.57 -6.84 -4.85
C TRP A 142 19.81 -7.68 -5.18
N LYS A 143 21.00 -7.12 -5.03
CA LYS A 143 22.27 -7.86 -5.17
C LYS A 143 22.67 -8.49 -3.84
N LEU A 144 22.40 -9.78 -3.68
CA LEU A 144 22.74 -10.54 -2.48
C LEU A 144 24.06 -11.30 -2.67
N LYS A 145 24.99 -11.16 -1.71
CA LYS A 145 26.07 -12.14 -1.53
C LYS A 145 25.50 -13.39 -0.86
N LYS A 146 26.18 -14.54 -0.99
CA LYS A 146 25.74 -15.83 -0.40
C LYS A 146 25.38 -15.76 1.10
N SER A 147 25.98 -14.84 1.87
CA SER A 147 25.77 -14.71 3.33
C SER A 147 24.92 -13.51 3.77
N CYS A 148 24.30 -12.75 2.85
CA CYS A 148 23.49 -11.55 3.15
C CYS A 148 24.12 -10.61 4.20
N ASP A 149 25.45 -10.52 4.21
CA ASP A 149 26.27 -9.76 5.16
C ASP A 149 25.94 -10.02 6.65
N GLY A 150 25.51 -11.23 6.99
CA GLY A 150 25.13 -11.61 8.36
C GLY A 150 23.71 -11.19 8.76
N HIS A 151 22.93 -10.62 7.85
CA HIS A 151 21.53 -10.27 8.04
C HIS A 151 20.59 -11.30 7.42
N THR A 152 19.29 -11.18 7.73
CA THR A 152 18.25 -12.03 7.14
C THR A 152 18.11 -11.75 5.65
N CYS A 153 18.31 -12.79 4.83
CA CYS A 153 18.08 -12.72 3.40
C CYS A 153 16.58 -12.48 3.10
N PRO A 154 16.22 -11.66 2.09
CA PRO A 154 14.83 -11.37 1.74
C PRO A 154 13.94 -12.60 1.56
N HIS A 155 14.45 -13.70 0.99
CA HIS A 155 13.71 -14.94 0.77
C HIS A 155 13.45 -15.76 2.05
N SER A 156 14.16 -15.45 3.15
CA SER A 156 14.03 -16.14 4.43
C SER A 156 12.88 -15.59 5.27
N TRP A 157 12.42 -14.37 5.01
CA TRP A 157 11.25 -13.82 5.68
C TRP A 157 9.99 -14.63 5.36
N LYS A 158 9.17 -14.86 6.40
CA LYS A 158 7.89 -15.58 6.32
C LYS A 158 6.68 -14.75 6.79
N GLY A 159 6.92 -13.51 7.20
CA GLY A 159 5.88 -12.67 7.75
C GLY A 159 6.39 -11.30 8.20
N SER A 160 5.45 -10.39 8.43
CA SER A 160 5.73 -8.98 8.77
C SER A 160 6.03 -8.78 10.26
N VAL A 161 5.57 -9.69 11.12
CA VAL A 161 5.64 -9.59 12.58
C VAL A 161 7.07 -9.40 13.10
N PRO A 162 8.07 -10.26 12.77
CA PRO A 162 9.43 -10.08 13.26
C PRO A 162 10.06 -8.78 12.75
N ILE A 163 9.75 -8.37 11.52
CA ILE A 163 10.26 -7.14 10.91
C ILE A 163 9.73 -5.93 11.66
N LEU A 164 8.41 -5.82 11.85
CA LEU A 164 7.79 -4.67 12.48
C LEU A 164 8.15 -4.58 13.97
N ASN A 165 8.28 -5.71 14.67
CA ASN A 165 8.72 -5.72 16.07
C ASN A 165 10.20 -5.33 16.21
N GLU A 166 11.08 -5.79 15.31
CA GLU A 166 12.48 -5.36 15.28
C GLU A 166 12.60 -3.86 14.99
N TYR A 167 11.88 -3.36 13.98
CA TYR A 167 11.83 -1.94 13.65
C TYR A 167 11.32 -1.13 14.83
N TYR A 168 10.21 -1.54 15.45
CA TYR A 168 9.62 -0.83 16.57
C TYR A 168 10.54 -0.78 17.79
N LYS A 169 11.29 -1.86 18.05
CA LYS A 169 12.23 -1.93 19.17
C LYS A 169 13.49 -1.11 18.93
N THR A 170 14.04 -1.15 17.72
CA THR A 170 15.35 -0.55 17.40
C THR A 170 15.24 0.87 16.85
N LYS A 171 14.08 1.22 16.28
CA LYS A 171 13.82 2.45 15.50
C LYS A 171 14.76 2.63 14.31
N LYS A 172 15.28 1.52 13.77
CA LYS A 172 16.23 1.50 12.64
C LYS A 172 15.72 0.61 11.52
N PRO A 173 16.01 0.92 10.25
CA PRO A 173 15.64 0.08 9.11
C PRO A 173 16.11 -1.37 9.26
N VAL A 174 15.22 -2.30 8.95
CA VAL A 174 15.45 -3.75 9.01
C VAL A 174 16.02 -4.24 7.68
N LYS A 175 17.13 -4.99 7.77
CA LYS A 175 17.88 -5.51 6.63
C LYS A 175 17.56 -7.00 6.41
N TYR A 176 17.23 -7.48 5.22
CA TYR A 176 16.97 -6.77 3.95
C TYR A 176 15.60 -7.14 3.37
N ALA A 177 15.14 -6.36 2.39
CA ALA A 177 13.89 -6.58 1.69
C ALA A 177 14.04 -6.55 0.16
N GLN A 178 13.07 -7.17 -0.50
CA GLN A 178 12.74 -7.03 -1.92
C GLN A 178 11.23 -6.81 -2.06
N CYS A 179 10.71 -6.57 -3.26
CA CYS A 179 9.34 -6.11 -3.50
C CYS A 179 8.25 -6.87 -2.72
N TRP A 180 8.27 -8.20 -2.69
CA TRP A 180 7.27 -8.99 -1.94
C TRP A 180 7.35 -8.77 -0.42
N VAL A 181 8.53 -8.52 0.14
CA VAL A 181 8.71 -8.19 1.56
C VAL A 181 8.14 -6.80 1.85
N PHE A 182 8.40 -5.81 0.98
CA PHE A 182 7.77 -4.48 1.08
C PHE A 182 6.25 -4.59 1.03
N SER A 183 5.71 -5.32 0.05
CA SER A 183 4.28 -5.53 -0.11
C SER A 183 3.65 -6.24 1.10
N GLY A 184 4.32 -7.25 1.64
CA GLY A 184 3.86 -7.98 2.83
C GLY A 184 3.77 -7.08 4.07
N VAL A 185 4.80 -6.28 4.31
CA VAL A 185 4.85 -5.33 5.44
C VAL A 185 3.84 -4.20 5.25
N LEU A 186 3.74 -3.61 4.06
CA LEU A 186 2.78 -2.56 3.77
C LEU A 186 1.33 -3.06 3.90
N THR A 187 1.04 -4.29 3.46
CA THR A 187 -0.26 -4.94 3.70
C THR A 187 -0.58 -5.02 5.18
N THR A 188 0.37 -5.47 6.01
CA THR A 188 0.18 -5.56 7.47
C THR A 188 -0.15 -4.20 8.06
N ILE A 189 0.62 -3.17 7.73
CA ILE A 189 0.44 -1.81 8.26
C ILE A 189 -0.97 -1.31 7.92
N LEU A 190 -1.37 -1.39 6.65
CA LEU A 190 -2.65 -0.83 6.20
C LEU A 190 -3.84 -1.62 6.74
N ARG A 191 -3.77 -2.97 6.77
CA ARG A 191 -4.81 -3.80 7.40
C ARG A 191 -4.94 -3.53 8.90
N CYS A 192 -3.82 -3.33 9.61
CA CYS A 192 -3.80 -2.99 11.03
C CYS A 192 -4.50 -1.65 11.30
N LEU A 193 -4.37 -0.67 10.39
CA LEU A 193 -5.04 0.62 10.48
C LEU A 193 -6.51 0.59 10.01
N GLY A 194 -6.99 -0.56 9.53
CA GLY A 194 -8.36 -0.75 9.05
C GLY A 194 -8.58 -0.44 7.58
N ILE A 195 -7.52 -0.26 6.77
CA ILE A 195 -7.64 -0.01 5.33
C ILE A 195 -7.61 -1.36 4.58
N PRO A 196 -8.67 -1.75 3.85
CA PRO A 196 -8.68 -3.02 3.14
C PRO A 196 -7.59 -3.05 2.07
N THR A 197 -6.72 -4.06 2.12
CA THR A 197 -5.50 -4.10 1.31
C THR A 197 -5.21 -5.52 0.80
N ARG A 198 -4.74 -5.67 -0.44
CA ARG A 198 -4.24 -6.94 -1.00
C ARG A 198 -2.86 -6.75 -1.63
N SER A 199 -2.01 -7.78 -1.58
CA SER A 199 -0.76 -7.84 -2.35
C SER A 199 -1.06 -8.29 -3.78
N VAL A 200 -0.40 -7.67 -4.76
CA VAL A 200 -0.58 -7.89 -6.19
C VAL A 200 0.76 -8.20 -6.82
N THR A 201 0.83 -9.30 -7.57
CA THR A 201 2.01 -9.67 -8.35
C THR A 201 1.76 -9.40 -9.82
N THR A 202 2.61 -8.58 -10.42
CA THR A 202 2.64 -8.27 -11.86
C THR A 202 3.86 -8.94 -12.49
N TYR A 203 3.63 -9.71 -13.55
CA TYR A 203 4.68 -10.38 -14.33
C TYR A 203 5.10 -9.52 -15.51
N ASP A 204 6.39 -9.54 -15.82
CA ASP A 204 7.01 -8.67 -16.84
C ASP A 204 6.67 -7.19 -16.59
N ALA A 205 6.92 -6.72 -15.38
CA ALA A 205 6.58 -5.37 -14.94
C ALA A 205 7.60 -4.36 -15.48
N GLY A 206 7.13 -3.36 -16.21
CA GLY A 206 7.98 -2.29 -16.73
C GLY A 206 8.38 -1.29 -15.65
N VAL A 207 9.58 -0.74 -15.75
CA VAL A 207 10.03 0.38 -14.92
C VAL A 207 10.47 1.49 -15.86
N ASP A 208 9.54 2.38 -16.17
CA ASP A 208 9.74 3.58 -17.00
C ASP A 208 10.21 4.75 -16.11
N LYS A 209 11.46 5.16 -16.31
CA LYS A 209 12.11 6.18 -15.48
C LYS A 209 11.88 7.60 -15.98
N ASP A 210 11.72 7.81 -17.28
CA ASP A 210 11.57 9.13 -17.89
C ASP A 210 10.11 9.51 -18.20
N GLY A 211 9.18 8.58 -18.02
CA GLY A 211 7.74 8.77 -18.15
C GLY A 211 7.23 8.77 -19.59
N ASN A 212 8.04 8.34 -20.55
CA ASN A 212 7.70 8.36 -21.97
C ASN A 212 6.79 7.19 -22.43
N LEU A 213 6.44 6.29 -21.50
CA LEU A 213 5.61 5.08 -21.70
C LEU A 213 6.27 4.00 -22.57
N LYS A 214 7.59 4.03 -22.69
CA LYS A 214 8.40 3.02 -23.38
C LYS A 214 9.51 2.57 -22.45
N ILE A 215 9.99 1.35 -22.68
CA ILE A 215 11.16 0.79 -21.98
C ILE A 215 12.34 0.85 -22.96
N GLU A 216 12.93 2.02 -23.09
CA GLU A 216 14.01 2.29 -24.06
C GLU A 216 15.15 3.12 -23.44
N HIS A 217 14.89 3.81 -22.33
CA HIS A 217 15.90 4.58 -21.63
C HIS A 217 16.95 3.63 -21.00
N PRO A 218 18.24 4.02 -20.91
CA PRO A 218 19.29 3.17 -20.33
C PRO A 218 19.03 2.70 -18.88
N ASP A 219 18.21 3.46 -18.15
CA ASP A 219 17.81 3.17 -16.76
C ASP A 219 16.47 2.43 -16.65
N ASP A 220 15.77 2.21 -17.77
CA ASP A 220 14.54 1.44 -17.79
C ASP A 220 14.84 -0.05 -17.65
N THR A 221 13.96 -0.77 -16.96
CA THR A 221 14.11 -2.21 -16.77
C THR A 221 12.78 -2.93 -16.87
N VAL A 222 12.81 -4.22 -17.17
CA VAL A 222 11.66 -5.11 -17.03
C VAL A 222 11.96 -6.11 -15.94
N TRP A 223 11.12 -6.15 -14.92
CA TRP A 223 11.24 -7.09 -13.82
C TRP A 223 10.45 -8.35 -14.15
N ASN A 224 11.09 -9.51 -14.00
CA ASN A 224 10.45 -10.82 -14.21
C ASN A 224 9.12 -10.93 -13.44
N PHE A 225 9.09 -10.36 -12.24
CA PHE A 225 7.87 -10.04 -11.51
C PHE A 225 8.13 -8.85 -10.59
N HIS A 226 7.07 -8.13 -10.25
CA HIS A 226 7.07 -7.11 -9.24
C HIS A 226 5.84 -7.27 -8.35
N VAL A 227 5.96 -6.95 -7.06
CA VAL A 227 4.87 -7.09 -6.09
C VAL A 227 4.62 -5.76 -5.41
N TRP A 228 3.38 -5.28 -5.50
CA TRP A 228 2.89 -4.05 -4.85
C TRP A 228 1.54 -4.31 -4.16
N ASN A 229 0.84 -3.26 -3.74
CA ASN A 229 -0.43 -3.36 -3.04
C ASN A 229 -1.59 -2.69 -3.80
N ASP A 230 -2.78 -3.31 -3.75
CA ASP A 230 -4.03 -2.59 -4.00
C ASP A 230 -4.69 -2.27 -2.66
N VAL A 231 -5.18 -1.05 -2.52
CA VAL A 231 -5.88 -0.55 -1.32
C VAL A 231 -7.29 -0.08 -1.69
N TRP A 232 -8.29 -0.36 -0.86
CA TRP A 232 -9.67 0.03 -1.13
C TRP A 232 -10.04 1.33 -0.43
N MET A 233 -10.42 2.36 -1.20
CA MET A 233 -10.89 3.64 -0.64
C MET A 233 -11.69 4.46 -1.66
N LYS A 234 -12.44 5.44 -1.16
CA LYS A 234 -12.98 6.56 -1.96
C LYS A 234 -11.84 7.51 -2.35
N ARG A 235 -12.02 8.19 -3.47
CA ARG A 235 -11.11 9.20 -4.04
C ARG A 235 -11.83 10.53 -4.26
N PRO A 236 -12.26 11.22 -3.19
CA PRO A 236 -12.93 12.52 -3.31
C PRO A 236 -12.02 13.61 -3.88
N ASP A 237 -10.72 13.35 -3.96
CA ASP A 237 -9.71 14.19 -4.60
C ASP A 237 -9.65 14.02 -6.13
N LEU A 238 -10.32 13.01 -6.70
CA LEU A 238 -10.38 12.73 -8.13
C LEU A 238 -11.79 12.95 -8.71
N PRO A 239 -11.94 13.03 -10.05
CA PRO A 239 -13.26 13.03 -10.68
C PRO A 239 -14.09 11.81 -10.29
N ASP A 240 -15.41 11.94 -10.36
CA ASP A 240 -16.33 10.83 -10.04
C ASP A 240 -16.00 9.57 -10.85
N GLY A 241 -16.09 8.42 -10.16
CA GLY A 241 -15.86 7.12 -10.75
C GLY A 241 -14.49 6.51 -10.43
N HIS A 242 -13.58 7.19 -9.75
CA HIS A 242 -12.21 6.69 -9.44
C HIS A 242 -12.07 5.96 -8.09
N ASP A 243 -13.16 5.87 -7.31
CA ASP A 243 -13.24 5.06 -6.09
C ASP A 243 -12.96 3.58 -6.34
N GLY A 244 -12.61 2.88 -5.26
CA GLY A 244 -12.39 1.43 -5.22
C GLY A 244 -10.92 1.09 -4.99
N TRP A 245 -10.40 0.10 -5.72
CA TRP A 245 -9.00 -0.29 -5.64
C TRP A 245 -8.06 0.78 -6.18
N GLN A 246 -7.01 1.05 -5.43
CA GLN A 246 -5.92 1.97 -5.78
C GLN A 246 -4.58 1.24 -5.67
N ALA A 247 -3.73 1.32 -6.68
CA ALA A 247 -2.40 0.74 -6.69
C ALA A 247 -1.43 1.63 -5.90
N VAL A 248 -0.63 1.01 -5.04
CA VAL A 248 0.32 1.64 -4.13
C VAL A 248 1.54 0.76 -4.05
N ASP A 249 2.73 1.35 -4.12
CA ASP A 249 3.98 0.60 -4.06
C ASP A 249 4.92 1.21 -3.02
N GLY A 250 5.34 0.36 -2.08
CA GLY A 250 6.31 0.70 -1.04
C GLY A 250 7.76 0.47 -1.44
N THR A 251 8.00 -0.11 -2.62
CA THR A 251 9.33 -0.41 -3.15
C THR A 251 9.98 0.86 -3.68
N ASN A 252 11.23 1.09 -3.33
CA ASN A 252 12.01 2.29 -3.69
C ASN A 252 12.45 2.31 -5.17
N GLN A 253 11.50 2.38 -6.11
CA GLN A 253 11.80 2.37 -7.54
C GLN A 253 12.09 3.76 -8.13
N LYS A 254 11.22 4.74 -7.89
CA LYS A 254 11.34 6.11 -8.43
C LYS A 254 10.81 7.12 -7.40
N PRO A 255 11.46 8.28 -7.20
CA PRO A 255 10.92 9.29 -6.32
C PRO A 255 9.72 10.02 -6.93
N SER A 256 8.65 10.16 -6.15
CA SER A 256 7.47 10.95 -6.46
C SER A 256 7.48 12.27 -5.68
N LEU A 257 7.63 13.38 -6.41
CA LEU A 257 7.86 14.71 -5.85
C LEU A 257 9.08 14.73 -4.89
N GLY A 258 10.16 14.04 -5.28
CA GLY A 258 11.43 13.99 -4.56
C GLY A 258 11.47 13.03 -3.37
N ILE A 259 10.44 12.19 -3.17
CA ILE A 259 10.36 11.21 -2.07
C ILE A 259 10.09 9.82 -2.66
N TYR A 260 10.78 8.77 -2.22
CA TYR A 260 10.54 7.38 -2.60
C TYR A 260 9.22 6.86 -2.03
N ARG A 261 8.15 7.06 -2.80
CA ARG A 261 6.77 6.67 -2.51
C ARG A 261 6.01 6.54 -3.81
N CYS A 262 4.95 5.74 -3.84
CA CYS A 262 4.17 5.52 -5.06
C CYS A 262 2.70 5.29 -4.74
N GLY A 263 1.82 6.03 -5.42
CA GLY A 263 0.37 5.94 -5.28
C GLY A 263 -0.19 6.75 -4.10
N PRO A 264 -1.50 6.60 -3.80
CA PRO A 264 -2.44 5.68 -4.45
C PRO A 264 -2.89 6.14 -5.85
N ALA A 265 -2.79 5.26 -6.84
CA ALA A 265 -3.29 5.46 -8.22
C ALA A 265 -4.57 4.67 -8.44
N SER A 266 -5.63 5.28 -8.97
CA SER A 266 -6.88 4.55 -9.24
C SER A 266 -6.67 3.48 -10.31
N LEU A 267 -7.05 2.23 -10.03
CA LEU A 267 -6.97 1.15 -11.03
C LEU A 267 -7.81 1.46 -12.27
N LYS A 268 -8.92 2.21 -12.10
CA LYS A 268 -9.75 2.67 -13.20
C LYS A 268 -9.04 3.71 -14.07
N ALA A 269 -8.29 4.63 -13.45
CA ALA A 269 -7.48 5.61 -14.19
C ALA A 269 -6.35 4.91 -14.95
N ILE A 270 -5.66 3.95 -14.30
CA ILE A 270 -4.66 3.10 -14.95
C ILE A 270 -5.28 2.37 -16.15
N LYS A 271 -6.41 1.70 -15.96
CA LYS A 271 -7.08 0.94 -17.04
C LYS A 271 -7.48 1.81 -18.23
N LYS A 272 -7.92 3.04 -17.98
CA LYS A 272 -8.38 3.98 -19.01
C LYS A 272 -7.28 4.85 -19.62
N GLY A 273 -6.06 4.84 -19.08
CA GLY A 273 -4.98 5.70 -19.54
C GLY A 273 -5.10 7.16 -19.10
N GLU A 274 -5.86 7.44 -18.04
CA GLU A 274 -6.02 8.77 -17.42
C GLU A 274 -4.80 9.07 -16.51
N ILE A 275 -3.61 9.10 -17.11
CA ILE A 275 -2.32 9.04 -16.41
C ILE A 275 -1.84 10.37 -15.81
N ASP A 276 -2.57 11.46 -16.05
CA ASP A 276 -2.37 12.77 -15.45
C ASP A 276 -3.03 12.91 -14.07
N LEU A 277 -3.88 11.94 -13.68
CA LEU A 277 -4.50 11.91 -12.36
C LEU A 277 -3.53 11.47 -11.28
N ASP A 278 -3.62 12.13 -10.12
CA ASP A 278 -2.82 11.80 -8.96
C ASP A 278 -3.20 10.44 -8.34
N TYR A 279 -2.27 9.69 -7.75
CA TYR A 279 -0.82 9.94 -7.69
C TYR A 279 -0.10 8.87 -8.50
N ASP A 280 0.98 9.23 -9.18
CA ASP A 280 1.91 8.29 -9.82
C ASP A 280 1.26 7.35 -10.87
N THR A 281 0.08 7.73 -11.38
CA THR A 281 -0.70 6.91 -12.33
C THR A 281 0.07 6.62 -13.60
N ARG A 282 0.85 7.59 -14.12
CA ARG A 282 1.75 7.40 -15.27
C ARG A 282 2.77 6.27 -15.04
N PHE A 283 3.44 6.26 -13.89
CA PHE A 283 4.44 5.25 -13.57
C PHE A 283 3.80 3.85 -13.46
N LEU A 284 2.70 3.74 -12.73
CA LEU A 284 1.98 2.46 -12.57
C LEU A 284 1.29 2.00 -13.87
N PHE A 285 0.89 2.92 -14.74
CA PHE A 285 0.42 2.61 -16.09
C PHE A 285 1.53 2.00 -16.93
N ALA A 286 2.70 2.63 -16.97
CA ALA A 286 3.86 2.12 -17.69
C ALA A 286 4.24 0.72 -17.19
N ALA A 287 4.14 0.46 -15.88
CA ALA A 287 4.45 -0.85 -15.30
C ALA A 287 3.62 -2.02 -15.86
N VAL A 288 2.45 -1.75 -16.44
CA VAL A 288 1.55 -2.78 -17.00
C VAL A 288 1.26 -2.63 -18.50
N ASN A 289 1.58 -1.48 -19.10
CA ASN A 289 1.22 -1.11 -20.48
C ASN A 289 2.36 -0.49 -21.31
N ALA A 290 3.56 -0.28 -20.76
CA ALA A 290 4.65 0.37 -21.51
C ALA A 290 4.97 -0.39 -22.82
N GLU A 291 5.35 0.39 -23.83
CA GLU A 291 5.80 -0.15 -25.10
C GLU A 291 7.22 -0.71 -24.95
N TYR A 292 7.39 -1.97 -25.32
CA TYR A 292 8.69 -2.64 -25.28
C TYR A 292 8.78 -3.74 -26.32
N THR A 293 9.98 -4.25 -26.55
CA THR A 293 10.26 -5.35 -27.48
C THR A 293 9.52 -6.64 -27.09
N VAL A 294 9.26 -6.84 -25.80
CA VAL A 294 8.39 -7.91 -25.28
C VAL A 294 7.17 -7.32 -24.56
N LYS A 295 6.12 -8.12 -24.41
CA LYS A 295 4.89 -7.69 -23.74
C LYS A 295 5.13 -7.40 -22.27
N ILE A 296 4.62 -6.26 -21.80
CA ILE A 296 4.63 -5.84 -20.40
C ILE A 296 3.32 -6.22 -19.70
N GLY A 297 3.39 -6.54 -18.41
CA GLY A 297 2.24 -6.87 -17.58
C GLY A 297 1.50 -8.11 -18.09
N THR A 298 2.23 -9.20 -18.37
CA THR A 298 1.68 -10.40 -19.03
C THR A 298 0.73 -11.20 -18.15
N ARG A 299 0.77 -10.96 -16.83
CA ARG A 299 -0.15 -11.53 -15.85
C ARG A 299 -0.16 -10.65 -14.60
N ILE A 300 -1.34 -10.41 -14.02
CA ILE A 300 -1.50 -9.66 -12.77
C ILE A 300 -2.41 -10.45 -11.86
N ILE A 301 -1.89 -10.88 -10.70
CA ILE A 301 -2.58 -11.81 -9.81
C ILE A 301 -2.55 -11.38 -8.35
N THR A 302 -3.54 -11.86 -7.60
CA THR A 302 -3.63 -11.73 -6.14
C THR A 302 -4.09 -13.06 -5.54
N ARG A 303 -4.02 -13.19 -4.21
CA ARG A 303 -4.65 -14.31 -3.50
C ARG A 303 -6.15 -14.38 -3.82
N SER A 304 -6.61 -15.60 -4.09
CA SER A 304 -8.01 -15.91 -4.41
C SER A 304 -8.90 -15.87 -3.16
N LEU A 305 -10.13 -15.39 -3.32
CA LEU A 305 -11.21 -15.54 -2.34
C LEU A 305 -11.86 -16.92 -2.37
N CYS A 306 -11.78 -17.61 -3.52
CA CYS A 306 -12.33 -18.93 -3.71
C CYS A 306 -11.37 -19.99 -3.18
N GLU A 307 -11.86 -20.83 -2.26
CA GLU A 307 -11.12 -21.97 -1.73
C GLU A 307 -10.69 -22.92 -2.84
N GLY A 308 -9.47 -23.46 -2.76
CA GLY A 308 -8.90 -24.36 -3.77
C GLY A 308 -8.42 -23.68 -5.07
N LYS A 309 -8.75 -22.40 -5.31
CA LYS A 309 -8.19 -21.65 -6.45
C LYS A 309 -6.86 -21.01 -6.04
N PRO A 310 -5.75 -21.30 -6.74
CA PRO A 310 -4.41 -20.92 -6.28
C PRO A 310 -4.17 -19.40 -6.28
N PHE A 311 -4.80 -18.66 -7.19
CA PHE A 311 -4.74 -17.20 -7.30
C PHE A 311 -5.94 -16.68 -8.09
N GLU A 312 -6.26 -15.40 -7.94
CA GLU A 312 -7.19 -14.66 -8.79
C GLU A 312 -6.42 -13.87 -9.85
N ASN A 313 -6.88 -13.89 -11.10
CA ASN A 313 -6.33 -13.06 -12.17
C ASN A 313 -7.12 -11.75 -12.22
N ILE A 314 -6.43 -10.64 -11.99
CA ILE A 314 -7.01 -9.30 -11.92
C ILE A 314 -6.45 -8.37 -13.01
N MET A 315 -5.89 -8.94 -14.08
CA MET A 315 -5.39 -8.15 -15.21
C MET A 315 -6.46 -7.21 -15.79
N ASP A 316 -7.71 -7.68 -15.84
CA ASP A 316 -8.83 -6.89 -16.35
C ASP A 316 -9.15 -5.67 -15.46
N ASP A 317 -8.68 -5.61 -14.22
CA ASP A 317 -8.81 -4.40 -13.39
C ASP A 317 -7.81 -3.31 -13.83
N TYR A 318 -6.70 -3.70 -14.46
CA TYR A 318 -5.56 -2.84 -14.80
C TYR A 318 -5.49 -2.43 -16.27
N LYS A 319 -5.99 -3.27 -17.18
CA LYS A 319 -5.97 -2.96 -18.62
C LYS A 319 -7.12 -3.64 -19.36
N PHE A 320 -7.48 -3.06 -20.50
CA PHE A 320 -8.43 -3.69 -21.41
C PHE A 320 -7.77 -4.84 -22.18
N PRO A 321 -8.54 -5.82 -22.68
CA PRO A 321 -8.02 -6.94 -23.44
C PRO A 321 -7.15 -6.51 -24.62
N GLU A 322 -6.09 -7.27 -24.88
CA GLU A 322 -5.20 -7.05 -26.02
C GLU A 322 -5.99 -7.03 -27.35
N GLY A 323 -5.71 -6.04 -28.19
CA GLY A 323 -6.41 -5.83 -29.47
C GLY A 323 -7.81 -5.20 -29.39
N SER A 324 -8.34 -4.92 -28.20
CA SER A 324 -9.64 -4.23 -28.05
C SER A 324 -9.57 -2.74 -28.42
N ILE A 325 -10.70 -2.19 -28.86
CA ILE A 325 -10.84 -0.76 -29.21
C ILE A 325 -10.59 0.10 -27.96
N GLU A 326 -11.07 -0.35 -26.80
CA GLU A 326 -10.92 0.31 -25.52
C GLU A 326 -9.44 0.41 -25.12
N ARG A 327 -8.67 -0.65 -25.35
CA ARG A 327 -7.22 -0.63 -25.10
C ARG A 327 -6.51 0.37 -26.00
N THR A 328 -6.85 0.40 -27.28
CA THR A 328 -6.27 1.37 -28.23
C THR A 328 -6.55 2.79 -27.78
N LYS A 329 -7.80 3.09 -27.41
CA LYS A 329 -8.19 4.42 -26.90
C LYS A 329 -7.44 4.79 -25.62
N ALA A 330 -7.28 3.85 -24.69
CA ALA A 330 -6.55 4.10 -23.45
C ALA A 330 -5.06 4.44 -23.70
N LEU A 331 -4.41 3.71 -24.62
CA LEU A 331 -3.03 3.98 -25.00
C LEU A 331 -2.88 5.30 -25.76
N GLU A 332 -3.80 5.61 -26.67
CA GLU A 332 -3.82 6.89 -27.40
C GLU A 332 -3.99 8.07 -26.44
N LEU A 333 -4.91 7.96 -25.48
CA LEU A 333 -5.08 8.96 -24.43
C LEU A 333 -3.79 9.15 -23.63
N ALA A 334 -3.23 8.06 -23.10
CA ALA A 334 -2.00 8.09 -22.31
C ALA A 334 -0.83 8.73 -23.08
N LYS A 335 -0.64 8.37 -24.36
CA LYS A 335 0.41 8.91 -25.22
C LYS A 335 0.18 10.38 -25.60
N SER A 336 -1.07 10.84 -25.61
CA SER A 336 -1.41 12.25 -25.91
C SER A 336 -1.09 13.21 -24.76
N LEU A 337 -0.99 12.69 -23.52
CA LEU A 337 -0.77 13.49 -22.33
C LEU A 337 0.72 13.86 -22.18
N PRO A 338 1.04 15.14 -21.91
CA PRO A 338 2.42 15.61 -21.82
C PRO A 338 3.16 14.96 -20.64
N ILE A 339 4.47 14.75 -20.82
CA ILE A 339 5.34 14.26 -19.73
C ILE A 339 5.53 15.41 -18.73
N PRO A 340 5.19 15.22 -17.44
CA PRO A 340 5.41 16.23 -16.42
C PRO A 340 6.89 16.62 -16.31
N LYS A 341 7.19 17.92 -16.16
CA LYS A 341 8.57 18.40 -15.98
C LYS A 341 9.29 17.74 -14.80
N ASN A 342 8.56 17.34 -13.77
CA ASN A 342 9.10 16.65 -12.59
C ASN A 342 9.54 15.21 -12.89
N ASP A 343 8.97 14.56 -13.91
CA ASP A 343 9.40 13.23 -14.36
C ASP A 343 10.66 13.31 -15.25
N LEU A 344 10.84 14.43 -15.96
CA LEU A 344 12.01 14.69 -16.83
C LEU A 344 13.26 15.12 -16.06
N ALA A 345 13.12 15.75 -14.89
CA ALA A 345 14.21 16.43 -14.18
C ALA A 345 14.90 15.58 -13.10
N GLN A 346 14.50 14.32 -12.91
CA GLN A 346 15.14 13.43 -11.93
C GLN A 346 16.34 12.73 -12.58
N THR A 347 17.37 13.50 -12.94
CA THR A 347 18.69 12.95 -13.24
C THR A 347 19.26 12.29 -11.98
N TYR A 348 19.40 10.97 -12.04
CA TYR A 348 19.86 10.12 -10.94
C TYR A 348 21.26 10.49 -10.45
N GLY A 349 21.44 10.53 -9.13
CA GLY A 349 22.76 10.38 -8.53
C GLY A 349 23.30 8.98 -8.85
N GLN A 350 24.51 8.92 -9.41
CA GLN A 350 25.18 7.75 -10.01
C GLN A 350 25.38 6.50 -9.11
N SER A 351 24.81 6.39 -7.91
CA SER A 351 25.14 5.31 -6.97
C SER A 351 24.17 4.12 -6.92
N HIS A 352 23.11 4.06 -7.75
CA HIS A 352 22.13 2.95 -7.71
C HIS A 352 21.81 2.29 -9.06
N LEU A 353 22.20 2.89 -10.18
CA LEU A 353 21.81 2.42 -11.52
C LEU A 353 22.62 1.22 -12.02
N GLU A 354 23.81 0.98 -11.50
CA GLU A 354 24.58 -0.24 -11.83
C GLU A 354 24.04 -1.50 -11.13
N GLU A 355 23.05 -1.38 -10.23
CA GLU A 355 22.55 -2.51 -9.43
C GLU A 355 21.41 -3.34 -10.04
N LEU A 356 20.74 -2.84 -11.09
CA LEU A 356 19.53 -3.47 -11.64
C LEU A 356 19.74 -4.22 -12.97
N ASN A 357 20.88 -4.03 -13.64
CA ASN A 357 21.06 -4.46 -15.04
C ASN A 357 21.55 -5.90 -15.29
N GLN A 358 21.60 -6.79 -14.29
CA GLN A 358 22.09 -8.16 -14.50
C GLN A 358 21.34 -9.20 -13.67
N THR A 359 20.09 -9.47 -14.04
CA THR A 359 19.43 -10.75 -13.72
C THR A 359 19.26 -11.54 -15.01
N LYS A 360 20.22 -12.43 -15.28
CA LYS A 360 20.04 -13.58 -16.18
C LYS A 360 19.69 -14.81 -15.35
#